data_AF-A0A2D5JZV9-F1
#
_entry.id   AF-A0A2D5JZV9-F1
#
_cell.length_a   1.000
_cell.length_b   1.000
_cell.length_c   1.000
_cell.angle_alpha   90.00
_cell.angle_beta   90.00
_cell.angle_gamma   90.00
#
_symmetry.space_group_name_H-M   'P 1'
#
loop_
_entity.id
_entity.type
_entity.pdbx_description
1 polymer ?
#
loop_
_entity_poly.entity_id
_entity_poly.type
_entity_poly.pdbx_seq_one_letter_code
_entity_poly.pdbx_strand_id
1 'polypeptide(L)'
;MKETKENKMSKLNETKRKGINTLIALVVIAIAVYIGFTPLYKVIGGGVPGAVIGSSFGAIFVIILTMYLLNKQTEIEQESKRGEKVFEEKMKIYWDIFESIQSMLEDGKISKEDEMQKLPFVMLKLIAIGNDTVIAAFQKVYDSINHVFNEKPLEDEVIFSEEARIEIMDLLGEFSNECRVDLGVSDEKVQAKLFQATKASIKTSGRLLSTKNADVEEPDNPVTDQAKVSISGGEYEIKRYKKGHIRIFDSNNEICSSSKAILRDVNREHDLGFLEDPHFKHKNTRWIGLEIIKKLNQ
;
A
#
# COMPACT_ATOMS: atom_id res chain seq x y z
N MET A 1 8.81 -19.14 12.07
CA MET A 1 7.48 -19.82 11.95
C MET A 1 6.94 -20.38 13.26
N LYS A 2 7.79 -20.78 14.24
CA LYS A 2 7.34 -21.16 15.59
C LYS A 2 6.92 -19.95 16.45
N GLU A 3 7.70 -18.87 16.47
CA GLU A 3 7.43 -17.68 17.32
C GLU A 3 6.11 -16.95 17.00
N THR A 4 5.72 -16.83 15.73
CA THR A 4 4.49 -16.13 15.34
C THR A 4 3.22 -16.90 15.74
N LYS A 5 3.25 -18.24 15.67
CA LYS A 5 2.15 -19.10 16.18
C LYS A 5 2.09 -19.08 17.70
N GLU A 6 3.22 -19.03 18.38
CA GLU A 6 3.33 -18.97 19.84
C GLU A 6 2.74 -17.66 20.38
N ASN A 7 2.99 -16.54 19.70
CA ASN A 7 2.48 -15.22 20.08
C ASN A 7 0.96 -15.06 19.83
N LYS A 8 0.40 -15.68 18.77
CA LYS A 8 -1.05 -15.66 18.52
C LYS A 8 -1.83 -16.65 19.39
N MET A 9 -1.27 -17.84 19.62
CA MET A 9 -1.80 -18.81 20.60
C MET A 9 -1.77 -18.20 22.01
N SER A 10 -0.74 -17.41 22.34
CA SER A 10 -0.66 -16.60 23.56
C SER A 10 -1.82 -15.59 23.67
N LYS A 11 -2.06 -14.72 22.67
CA LYS A 11 -3.15 -13.72 22.73
C LYS A 11 -4.56 -14.34 22.84
N LEU A 12 -4.83 -15.41 22.11
CA LEU A 12 -6.15 -16.08 22.14
C LEU A 12 -6.34 -16.84 23.47
N ASN A 13 -5.27 -17.42 24.02
CA ASN A 13 -5.25 -17.99 25.37
C ASN A 13 -5.32 -16.92 26.46
N GLU A 14 -4.75 -15.74 26.25
CA GLU A 14 -4.86 -14.60 27.16
C GLU A 14 -6.28 -14.06 27.22
N THR A 15 -6.98 -13.93 26.09
CA THR A 15 -8.39 -13.54 26.07
C THR A 15 -9.27 -14.59 26.78
N LYS A 16 -9.02 -15.89 26.54
CA LYS A 16 -9.70 -16.97 27.26
C LYS A 16 -9.37 -16.97 28.76
N ARG A 17 -8.12 -16.74 29.13
CA ARG A 17 -7.64 -16.65 30.52
C ARG A 17 -8.20 -15.43 31.23
N LYS A 18 -8.30 -14.28 30.55
CA LYS A 18 -8.99 -13.08 31.06
C LYS A 18 -10.47 -13.38 31.29
N GLY A 19 -11.15 -14.05 30.35
CA GLY A 19 -12.54 -14.49 30.53
C GLY A 19 -12.73 -15.43 31.72
N ILE A 20 -11.85 -16.43 31.88
CA ILE A 20 -11.84 -17.36 33.03
C ILE A 20 -11.55 -16.61 34.34
N ASN A 21 -10.61 -15.68 34.36
CA ASN A 21 -10.29 -14.88 35.54
C ASN A 21 -11.46 -13.99 35.97
N THR A 22 -12.17 -13.39 35.02
CA THR A 22 -13.40 -12.64 35.31
C THR A 22 -14.48 -13.55 35.90
N LEU A 23 -14.62 -14.77 35.36
CA LEU A 23 -15.60 -15.74 35.86
C LEU A 23 -15.25 -16.24 37.28
N ILE A 24 -13.97 -16.50 37.56
CA ILE A 24 -13.47 -16.84 38.90
C ILE A 24 -13.70 -15.67 39.86
N ALA A 25 -13.42 -14.44 39.45
CA ALA A 25 -13.65 -13.26 40.27
C ALA A 25 -15.13 -13.12 40.65
N LEU A 26 -16.06 -13.36 39.71
CA LEU A 26 -17.50 -13.36 39.98
C LEU A 26 -17.90 -14.43 41.00
N VAL A 27 -17.34 -15.64 40.90
CA VAL A 27 -17.60 -16.73 41.86
C VAL A 27 -17.07 -16.37 43.25
N VAL A 28 -15.86 -15.82 43.34
CA VAL A 28 -15.26 -15.39 44.62
C VAL A 28 -16.10 -14.29 45.26
N ILE A 29 -16.55 -13.30 44.47
CA ILE A 29 -17.44 -12.23 44.95
C ILE A 29 -18.75 -12.83 45.47
N ALA A 30 -19.37 -13.77 44.75
CA ALA A 30 -20.61 -14.41 45.17
C ALA A 30 -20.45 -15.15 46.51
N ILE A 31 -19.35 -15.88 46.69
CA ILE A 31 -19.03 -16.59 47.94
C ILE A 31 -18.77 -15.60 49.09
N ALA A 32 -17.99 -14.54 48.83
CA ALA A 32 -17.67 -13.52 49.82
C ALA A 32 -18.93 -12.76 50.30
N VAL A 33 -19.82 -12.42 49.37
CA VAL A 33 -21.13 -11.82 49.64
C VAL A 33 -21.95 -12.78 50.50
N TYR A 34 -22.09 -14.04 50.11
CA TYR A 34 -22.86 -15.03 50.88
C TYR A 34 -22.36 -15.17 52.34
N ILE A 35 -21.04 -15.33 52.52
CA ILE A 35 -20.44 -15.48 53.86
C ILE A 35 -20.57 -14.19 54.67
N GLY A 36 -20.26 -13.04 54.06
CA GLY A 36 -20.24 -11.73 54.74
C GLY A 36 -21.61 -11.27 55.23
N PHE A 37 -22.68 -11.59 54.50
CA PHE A 37 -24.05 -11.20 54.89
C PHE A 37 -24.74 -12.20 55.82
N THR A 38 -24.27 -13.45 55.90
CA THR A 38 -24.83 -14.48 56.80
C THR A 38 -24.94 -14.02 58.28
N PRO A 39 -23.92 -13.42 58.92
CA PRO A 39 -24.04 -12.94 60.31
C PRO A 39 -25.03 -11.78 60.46
N LEU A 40 -25.14 -10.91 59.45
CA LEU A 40 -26.09 -9.80 59.45
C LEU A 40 -27.55 -10.30 59.49
N TYR A 41 -27.87 -11.32 58.67
CA TYR A 41 -29.20 -11.96 58.68
C TYR A 41 -29.54 -12.64 60.01
N LYS A 42 -28.53 -13.19 60.70
CA LYS A 42 -28.73 -13.78 62.04
C LYS A 42 -29.06 -12.73 63.10
N VAL A 43 -28.52 -11.51 63.00
CA VAL A 43 -28.72 -10.43 63.97
C VAL A 43 -30.05 -9.70 63.77
N ILE A 44 -30.49 -9.48 62.53
CA ILE A 44 -31.75 -8.77 62.22
C ILE A 44 -32.98 -9.58 62.67
N GLY A 45 -32.86 -10.91 62.74
CA GLY A 45 -33.98 -11.80 62.97
C GLY A 45 -34.84 -11.93 61.71
N GLY A 46 -35.31 -13.15 61.41
CA GLY A 46 -36.16 -13.41 60.24
C GLY A 46 -37.47 -12.62 60.27
N GLY A 47 -38.15 -12.53 59.12
CA GLY A 47 -39.42 -11.81 58.96
C GLY A 47 -39.34 -10.66 57.95
N VAL A 48 -40.31 -9.74 58.02
CA VAL A 48 -40.44 -8.62 57.07
C VAL A 48 -39.19 -7.71 57.03
N PRO A 49 -38.57 -7.31 58.17
CA PRO A 49 -37.37 -6.46 58.14
C PRO A 49 -36.16 -7.12 57.47
N GLY A 50 -35.94 -8.42 57.72
CA GLY A 50 -34.89 -9.19 57.06
C GLY A 50 -35.11 -9.32 55.55
N ALA A 51 -36.37 -9.49 55.12
CA ALA A 51 -36.73 -9.52 53.70
C ALA A 51 -36.49 -8.18 53.00
N VAL A 52 -36.83 -7.05 53.64
CA VAL A 52 -36.63 -5.70 53.06
C VAL A 52 -35.14 -5.36 52.94
N ILE A 53 -34.34 -5.68 53.96
CA ILE A 53 -32.89 -5.44 53.94
C ILE A 53 -32.22 -6.35 52.90
N GLY A 54 -32.59 -7.62 52.84
CA GLY A 54 -32.04 -8.56 51.85
C GLY A 54 -32.35 -8.16 50.41
N SER A 55 -33.59 -7.74 50.14
CA SER A 55 -33.99 -7.21 48.82
C SER A 55 -33.23 -5.94 48.46
N SER A 56 -33.01 -5.03 49.40
CA SER A 56 -32.26 -3.78 49.16
C SER A 56 -30.79 -4.05 48.83
N PHE A 57 -30.13 -4.94 49.58
CA PHE A 57 -28.76 -5.34 49.28
C PHE A 57 -28.64 -6.09 47.95
N GLY A 58 -29.60 -6.98 47.65
CA GLY A 58 -29.68 -7.65 46.36
C GLY A 58 -29.80 -6.64 45.21
N ALA A 59 -30.67 -5.64 45.34
CA ALA A 59 -30.83 -4.58 44.35
C ALA A 59 -29.54 -3.75 44.17
N ILE A 60 -28.91 -3.31 45.26
CA ILE A 60 -27.64 -2.56 45.21
C ILE A 60 -26.54 -3.39 44.56
N PHE A 61 -26.43 -4.67 44.92
CA PHE A 61 -25.44 -5.58 44.34
C PHE A 61 -25.66 -5.76 42.84
N VAL A 62 -26.92 -5.96 42.41
CA VAL A 62 -27.27 -6.06 40.98
C VAL A 62 -26.91 -4.77 40.24
N ILE A 63 -27.20 -3.58 40.80
CA ILE A 63 -26.85 -2.29 40.19
C ILE A 63 -25.32 -2.12 40.04
N ILE A 64 -24.54 -2.48 41.07
CA ILE A 64 -23.08 -2.39 41.00
C ILE A 64 -22.54 -3.38 39.96
N LEU A 65 -23.06 -4.61 39.92
CA LEU A 65 -22.65 -5.63 38.97
C LEU A 65 -23.00 -5.23 37.53
N THR A 66 -24.20 -4.71 37.28
CA THR A 66 -24.60 -4.25 35.94
C THR A 66 -23.78 -3.05 35.51
N MET A 67 -23.51 -2.08 36.39
CA MET A 67 -22.62 -0.96 36.10
C MET A 67 -21.20 -1.44 35.73
N TYR A 68 -20.66 -2.41 36.47
CA TYR A 68 -19.35 -3.00 36.18
C TYR A 68 -19.33 -3.70 34.80
N LEU A 69 -20.35 -4.54 34.51
CA LEU A 69 -20.44 -5.25 33.24
C LEU A 69 -20.63 -4.29 32.05
N LEU A 70 -21.48 -3.26 32.21
CA LEU A 70 -21.69 -2.23 31.19
C LEU A 70 -20.39 -1.48 30.91
N ASN A 71 -19.67 -1.03 31.94
CA ASN A 71 -18.38 -0.35 31.77
C ASN A 71 -17.34 -1.24 31.06
N LYS A 72 -17.34 -2.54 31.33
CA LYS A 72 -16.45 -3.47 30.62
C LYS A 72 -16.85 -3.70 29.18
N GLN A 73 -18.14 -3.79 28.88
CA GLN A 73 -18.62 -3.91 27.51
C GLN A 73 -18.32 -2.64 26.71
N THR A 74 -18.52 -1.45 27.29
CA THR A 74 -18.22 -0.17 26.63
C THR A 74 -16.72 0.03 26.41
N GLU A 75 -15.86 -0.38 27.35
CA GLU A 75 -14.40 -0.38 27.18
C GLU A 75 -13.98 -1.25 25.98
N ILE A 76 -14.50 -2.49 25.90
CA ILE A 76 -14.23 -3.41 24.79
C ILE A 76 -14.74 -2.83 23.46
N GLU A 77 -15.93 -2.24 23.44
CA GLU A 77 -16.49 -1.64 22.24
C GLU A 77 -15.66 -0.43 21.78
N GLN A 78 -15.20 0.42 22.71
CA GLN A 78 -14.32 1.54 22.40
C GLN A 78 -12.96 1.07 21.86
N GLU A 79 -12.35 0.05 22.47
CA GLU A 79 -11.13 -0.56 21.95
C GLU A 79 -11.33 -1.14 20.55
N SER A 80 -12.46 -1.81 20.31
CA SER A 80 -12.82 -2.34 18.98
C SER A 80 -12.96 -1.23 17.94
N LYS A 81 -13.70 -0.16 18.24
CA LYS A 81 -13.87 1.00 17.35
C LYS A 81 -12.55 1.71 17.09
N ARG A 82 -11.69 1.83 18.10
CA ARG A 82 -10.33 2.34 17.93
C ARG A 82 -9.52 1.43 17.00
N GLY A 83 -9.60 0.12 17.20
CA GLY A 83 -8.92 -0.87 16.35
C GLY A 83 -9.37 -0.79 14.89
N GLU A 84 -10.67 -0.65 14.65
CA GLU A 84 -11.25 -0.46 13.31
C GLU A 84 -10.70 0.81 12.63
N LYS A 85 -10.74 1.95 13.32
CA LYS A 85 -10.19 3.21 12.77
C LYS A 85 -8.70 3.11 12.48
N VAL A 86 -7.93 2.48 13.36
CA VAL A 86 -6.49 2.25 13.14
C VAL A 86 -6.28 1.35 11.92
N PHE A 87 -7.08 0.30 11.75
CA PHE A 87 -7.03 -0.56 10.58
C PHE A 87 -7.30 0.21 9.28
N GLU A 88 -8.33 1.07 9.26
CA GLU A 88 -8.64 1.90 8.09
C GLU A 88 -7.49 2.86 7.73
N GLU A 89 -6.90 3.53 8.72
CA GLU A 89 -5.79 4.45 8.49
C GLU A 89 -4.51 3.70 8.05
N LYS A 90 -4.24 2.50 8.61
CA LYS A 90 -3.16 1.63 8.11
C LYS A 90 -3.36 1.32 6.63
N MET A 91 -4.56 0.90 6.27
CA MET A 91 -4.88 0.53 4.90
C MET A 91 -4.65 1.70 3.94
N LYS A 92 -5.07 2.93 4.29
CA LYS A 92 -4.81 4.13 3.49
C LYS A 92 -3.31 4.34 3.29
N ILE A 93 -2.52 4.36 4.37
CA ILE A 93 -1.06 4.58 4.27
C ILE A 93 -0.39 3.50 3.42
N TYR A 94 -0.83 2.24 3.52
CA TYR A 94 -0.26 1.16 2.73
C TYR A 94 -0.60 1.33 1.24
N TRP A 95 -1.83 1.73 0.90
CA TRP A 95 -2.19 2.04 -0.48
C TRP A 95 -1.49 3.27 -1.02
N ASP A 96 -1.37 4.34 -0.23
CA ASP A 96 -0.62 5.55 -0.60
C ASP A 96 0.84 5.20 -0.98
N ILE A 97 1.47 4.25 -0.28
CA ILE A 97 2.79 3.71 -0.63
C ILE A 97 2.75 3.04 -2.01
N PHE A 98 1.81 2.13 -2.24
CA PHE A 98 1.70 1.45 -3.53
C PHE A 98 1.48 2.44 -4.68
N GLU A 99 0.61 3.43 -4.50
CA GLU A 99 0.32 4.46 -5.49
C GLU A 99 1.54 5.33 -5.78
N SER A 100 2.26 5.77 -4.73
CA SER A 100 3.47 6.59 -4.88
C SER A 100 4.58 5.85 -5.61
N ILE A 101 4.78 4.56 -5.31
CA ILE A 101 5.77 3.75 -6.03
C ILE A 101 5.28 3.42 -7.44
N GLN A 102 3.98 3.19 -7.63
CA GLN A 102 3.42 2.93 -8.96
C GLN A 102 3.64 4.13 -9.90
N SER A 103 3.36 5.36 -9.45
CA SER A 103 3.56 6.55 -10.29
C SER A 103 5.01 6.71 -10.73
N MET A 104 5.96 6.52 -9.80
CA MET A 104 7.41 6.50 -10.09
C MET A 104 7.81 5.35 -11.03
N LEU A 105 7.18 4.17 -10.92
CA LEU A 105 7.46 3.06 -11.82
C LEU A 105 6.83 3.23 -13.21
N GLU A 106 5.83 4.09 -13.35
CA GLU A 106 5.14 4.41 -14.61
C GLU A 106 5.89 5.47 -15.43
N ASP A 107 6.47 6.48 -14.77
CA ASP A 107 7.24 7.53 -15.44
C ASP A 107 8.69 7.12 -15.76
N GLY A 108 9.22 6.08 -15.09
CA GLY A 108 10.56 5.55 -15.35
C GLY A 108 11.70 6.39 -14.75
N LYS A 109 11.38 7.36 -13.90
CA LYS A 109 12.35 8.27 -13.28
C LYS A 109 12.08 8.47 -11.79
N ILE A 110 13.11 8.93 -11.07
CA ILE A 110 13.00 9.37 -9.68
C ILE A 110 13.28 10.87 -9.68
N SER A 111 12.28 11.67 -9.34
CA SER A 111 12.40 13.12 -9.23
C SER A 111 12.74 13.55 -7.81
N LYS A 112 13.60 14.56 -7.71
CA LYS A 112 13.96 15.20 -6.45
C LYS A 112 12.78 15.94 -5.82
N GLU A 113 11.99 16.63 -6.64
CA GLU A 113 10.88 17.48 -6.18
C GLU A 113 9.62 16.66 -5.86
N ASP A 114 9.44 15.52 -6.51
CA ASP A 114 8.29 14.64 -6.29
C ASP A 114 8.61 13.50 -5.33
N GLU A 115 9.30 12.45 -5.78
CA GLU A 115 9.50 11.24 -4.98
C GLU A 115 10.40 11.49 -3.77
N MET A 116 11.55 12.13 -3.97
CA MET A 116 12.54 12.29 -2.90
C MET A 116 12.08 13.25 -1.79
N GLN A 117 11.17 14.17 -2.09
CA GLN A 117 10.52 15.01 -1.06
C GLN A 117 9.32 14.31 -0.42
N LYS A 118 8.51 13.54 -1.16
CA LYS A 118 7.27 12.92 -0.65
C LYS A 118 7.52 11.62 0.12
N LEU A 119 8.40 10.74 -0.37
CA LEU A 119 8.66 9.43 0.23
C LEU A 119 9.10 9.48 1.70
N PRO A 120 9.94 10.44 2.16
CA PRO A 120 10.24 10.59 3.58
C PRO A 120 8.99 10.80 4.46
N PHE A 121 8.02 11.59 4.00
CA PHE A 121 6.77 11.80 4.75
C PHE A 121 5.93 10.53 4.78
N VAL A 122 5.92 9.76 3.68
CA VAL A 122 5.24 8.47 3.64
C VAL A 122 5.88 7.48 4.63
N MET A 123 7.21 7.44 4.71
CA MET A 123 7.94 6.65 5.72
C MET A 123 7.59 7.08 7.15
N LEU A 124 7.52 8.39 7.44
CA LEU A 124 7.14 8.89 8.77
C LEU A 124 5.70 8.50 9.15
N LYS A 125 4.76 8.59 8.19
CA LYS A 125 3.39 8.10 8.38
C LYS A 125 3.37 6.60 8.66
N LEU A 126 4.21 5.83 7.96
CA LEU A 126 4.33 4.39 8.18
C LEU A 126 4.86 4.08 9.58
N ILE A 127 5.86 4.79 10.08
CA ILE A 127 6.40 4.62 11.44
C ILE A 127 5.32 4.88 12.50
N ALA A 128 4.42 5.84 12.27
CA ALA A 128 3.39 6.18 13.23
C ALA A 128 2.32 5.09 13.42
N ILE A 129 2.10 4.22 12.42
CA ILE A 129 0.97 3.29 12.44
C ILE A 129 1.35 1.83 12.16
N GLY A 130 2.39 1.59 11.36
CA GLY A 130 2.86 0.28 10.98
C GLY A 130 3.60 -0.42 12.11
N ASN A 131 3.67 -1.75 12.03
CA ASN A 131 4.53 -2.52 12.93
C ASN A 131 5.98 -2.57 12.42
N ASP A 132 6.91 -2.99 13.26
CA ASP A 132 8.34 -3.05 12.96
C ASP A 132 8.65 -3.86 11.69
N THR A 133 7.93 -4.95 11.44
CA THR A 133 8.16 -5.79 10.25
C THR A 133 7.76 -5.11 8.95
N VAL A 134 6.66 -4.35 8.97
CA VAL A 134 6.18 -3.55 7.83
C VAL A 134 7.14 -2.39 7.59
N ILE A 135 7.56 -1.70 8.65
CA ILE A 135 8.52 -0.59 8.57
C ILE A 135 9.84 -1.10 7.97
N ALA A 136 10.38 -2.20 8.47
CA ALA A 136 11.62 -2.79 7.97
C ALA A 136 11.51 -3.24 6.49
N ALA A 137 10.34 -3.74 6.08
CA ALA A 137 10.13 -4.13 4.68
C ALA A 137 10.06 -2.91 3.75
N PHE A 138 9.35 -1.84 4.15
CA PHE A 138 9.32 -0.61 3.36
C PHE A 138 10.67 0.10 3.34
N GLN A 139 11.43 0.03 4.43
CA GLN A 139 12.78 0.60 4.50
C GLN A 139 13.67 0.05 3.39
N LYS A 140 13.59 -1.26 3.08
CA LYS A 140 14.34 -1.83 1.95
C LYS A 140 13.95 -1.19 0.61
N VAL A 141 12.66 -0.97 0.38
CA VAL A 141 12.16 -0.28 -0.83
C VAL A 141 12.71 1.14 -0.89
N TYR A 142 12.61 1.87 0.22
CA TYR A 142 13.10 3.24 0.36
C TYR A 142 14.62 3.34 0.13
N ASP A 143 15.39 2.43 0.70
CA ASP A 143 16.85 2.37 0.54
C ASP A 143 17.24 2.06 -0.91
N SER A 144 16.51 1.17 -1.60
CA SER A 144 16.73 0.87 -3.02
C SER A 144 16.48 2.11 -3.89
N ILE A 145 15.40 2.86 -3.66
CA ILE A 145 15.10 4.11 -4.38
C ILE A 145 16.19 5.17 -4.12
N ASN A 146 16.55 5.36 -2.86
CA ASN A 146 17.62 6.29 -2.49
C ASN A 146 18.96 5.91 -3.11
N HIS A 147 19.27 4.61 -3.19
CA HIS A 147 20.50 4.15 -3.80
C HIS A 147 20.57 4.58 -5.27
N VAL A 148 19.51 4.31 -6.04
CA VAL A 148 19.43 4.68 -7.46
C VAL A 148 19.53 6.19 -7.66
N PHE A 149 18.80 6.97 -6.86
CA PHE A 149 18.88 8.44 -6.97
C PHE A 149 20.27 8.99 -6.64
N ASN A 150 20.94 8.43 -5.63
CA ASN A 150 22.28 8.88 -5.22
C ASN A 150 23.41 8.46 -6.16
N GLU A 151 23.18 7.58 -7.13
CA GLU A 151 24.17 7.28 -8.17
C GLU A 151 24.45 8.49 -9.07
N LYS A 152 23.48 9.41 -9.20
CA LYS A 152 23.57 10.63 -10.00
C LYS A 152 23.21 11.88 -9.16
N PRO A 153 24.02 12.26 -8.17
CA PRO A 153 23.66 13.25 -7.15
C PRO A 153 23.52 14.70 -7.65
N LEU A 154 23.90 14.96 -8.91
CA LEU A 154 23.81 16.27 -9.55
C LEU A 154 22.57 16.42 -10.44
N GLU A 155 21.83 15.34 -10.69
CA GLU A 155 20.62 15.35 -11.50
C GLU A 155 19.39 15.49 -10.61
N ASP A 156 18.46 16.39 -10.99
CA ASP A 156 17.18 16.55 -10.28
C ASP A 156 16.17 15.46 -10.67
N GLU A 157 16.40 14.75 -11.78
CA GLU A 157 15.63 13.58 -12.22
C GLU A 157 16.57 12.46 -12.64
N VAL A 158 16.41 11.25 -12.07
CA VAL A 158 17.25 10.10 -12.35
C VAL A 158 16.43 8.98 -13.02
N ILE A 159 16.75 8.65 -14.26
CA ILE A 159 16.19 7.48 -14.95
C ILE A 159 16.79 6.21 -14.34
N PHE A 160 15.95 5.29 -13.89
CA PHE A 160 16.39 4.03 -13.29
C PHE A 160 16.40 2.88 -14.31
N SER A 161 17.31 1.92 -14.11
CA SER A 161 17.43 0.76 -15.00
C SER A 161 16.28 -0.24 -14.82
N GLU A 162 16.09 -1.12 -15.81
CA GLU A 162 15.13 -2.22 -15.69
C GLU A 162 15.50 -3.20 -14.55
N GLU A 163 16.79 -3.33 -14.21
CA GLU A 163 17.24 -4.10 -13.05
C GLU A 163 16.74 -3.47 -11.75
N ALA A 164 16.93 -2.16 -11.58
CA ALA A 164 16.45 -1.41 -10.42
C ALA A 164 14.91 -1.47 -10.30
N ARG A 165 14.21 -1.36 -11.44
CA ARG A 165 12.75 -1.55 -11.51
C ARG A 165 12.32 -2.91 -10.96
N ILE A 166 12.97 -3.98 -11.41
CA ILE A 166 12.65 -5.35 -10.98
C ILE A 166 12.92 -5.53 -9.49
N GLU A 167 14.02 -4.96 -8.98
CA GLU A 167 14.37 -5.00 -7.56
C GLU A 167 13.32 -4.27 -6.70
N ILE A 168 12.97 -3.03 -7.04
CA ILE A 168 11.96 -2.25 -6.34
C ILE A 168 10.62 -3.00 -6.33
N MET A 169 10.20 -3.58 -7.46
CA MET A 169 8.97 -4.39 -7.51
C MET A 169 9.04 -5.64 -6.63
N ASP A 170 10.19 -6.31 -6.56
CA ASP A 170 10.37 -7.49 -5.72
C ASP A 170 10.29 -7.15 -4.22
N LEU A 171 10.92 -6.04 -3.81
CA LEU A 171 10.88 -5.51 -2.45
C LEU A 171 9.46 -5.04 -2.08
N LEU A 172 8.77 -4.38 -3.00
CA LEU A 172 7.37 -3.96 -2.81
C LEU A 172 6.43 -5.16 -2.63
N GLY A 173 6.71 -6.28 -3.31
CA GLY A 173 6.03 -7.54 -3.07
C GLY A 173 6.27 -8.11 -1.66
N GLU A 174 7.49 -7.98 -1.13
CA GLU A 174 7.79 -8.39 0.25
C GLU A 174 7.06 -7.52 1.27
N PHE A 175 7.06 -6.20 1.05
CA PHE A 175 6.28 -5.25 1.84
C PHE A 175 4.79 -5.61 1.86
N SER A 176 4.20 -5.93 0.71
CA SER A 176 2.79 -6.37 0.61
C SER A 176 2.47 -7.58 1.50
N ASN A 177 3.40 -8.54 1.59
CA ASN A 177 3.23 -9.70 2.46
C ASN A 177 3.21 -9.33 3.95
N GLU A 178 4.05 -8.38 4.38
CA GLU A 178 4.03 -7.89 5.76
C GLU A 178 2.76 -7.10 6.04
N CYS A 179 2.30 -6.25 5.11
CA CYS A 179 1.05 -5.51 5.24
C CYS A 179 -0.15 -6.43 5.42
N ARG A 180 -0.21 -7.54 4.67
CA ARG A 180 -1.28 -8.55 4.80
C ARG A 180 -1.38 -9.12 6.22
N VAL A 181 -0.22 -9.39 6.83
CA VAL A 181 -0.13 -9.93 8.18
C VAL A 181 -0.45 -8.86 9.22
N ASP A 182 0.09 -7.66 9.06
CA ASP A 182 -0.15 -6.55 9.98
C ASP A 182 -1.61 -6.07 10.02
N LEU A 183 -2.27 -6.03 8.86
CA LEU A 183 -3.70 -5.75 8.75
C LEU A 183 -4.57 -6.88 9.34
N GLY A 184 -4.01 -8.05 9.63
CA GLY A 184 -4.79 -9.20 10.10
C GLY A 184 -5.70 -9.81 9.03
N VAL A 185 -5.45 -9.54 7.75
CA VAL A 185 -6.14 -10.19 6.62
C VAL A 185 -5.85 -11.69 6.61
N SER A 186 -4.66 -12.06 7.08
CA SER A 186 -4.20 -13.44 7.26
C SER A 186 -3.12 -13.49 8.33
N ASP A 187 -3.04 -14.61 9.04
CA ASP A 187 -2.03 -14.80 10.09
C ASP A 187 -0.66 -15.16 9.55
N GLU A 188 -0.64 -15.58 8.28
CA GLU A 188 0.54 -16.02 7.58
C GLU A 188 0.66 -15.23 6.28
N LYS A 189 1.91 -15.03 5.85
CA LYS A 189 2.26 -14.51 4.53
C LYS A 189 1.67 -15.39 3.43
N VAL A 190 1.61 -14.87 2.20
CA VAL A 190 1.25 -15.69 1.04
C VAL A 190 2.21 -16.89 0.95
N GLN A 191 1.66 -18.07 0.67
CA GLN A 191 2.45 -19.30 0.55
C GLN A 191 3.62 -19.09 -0.42
N ALA A 192 4.82 -19.49 -0.02
CA ALA A 192 6.05 -19.19 -0.76
C ALA A 192 5.99 -19.59 -2.24
N LYS A 193 5.46 -20.77 -2.57
CA LYS A 193 5.32 -21.23 -3.97
C LYS A 193 4.40 -20.31 -4.78
N LEU A 194 3.23 -19.96 -4.22
CA LEU A 194 2.28 -19.06 -4.86
C LEU A 194 2.88 -17.66 -5.02
N PHE A 195 3.53 -17.15 -3.98
CA PHE A 195 4.17 -15.84 -4.00
C PHE A 195 5.27 -15.75 -5.08
N GLN A 196 6.13 -16.75 -5.17
CA GLN A 196 7.18 -16.81 -6.19
C GLN A 196 6.61 -16.95 -7.61
N ALA A 197 5.56 -17.76 -7.80
CA ALA A 197 4.88 -17.87 -9.08
C ALA A 197 4.26 -16.52 -9.51
N THR A 198 3.61 -15.82 -8.58
CA THR A 198 3.05 -14.48 -8.84
C THR A 198 4.15 -13.46 -9.17
N LYS A 199 5.26 -13.45 -8.42
CA LYS A 199 6.44 -12.61 -8.74
C LYS A 199 6.96 -12.87 -10.14
N ALA A 200 7.10 -14.14 -10.55
CA ALA A 200 7.56 -14.50 -11.89
C ALA A 200 6.60 -14.02 -12.99
N SER A 201 5.29 -14.14 -12.79
CA SER A 201 4.27 -13.63 -13.72
C SER A 201 4.35 -12.10 -13.84
N ILE A 202 4.50 -11.40 -12.73
CA ILE A 202 4.65 -9.93 -12.70
C ILE A 202 5.91 -9.50 -13.45
N LYS A 203 7.06 -10.15 -13.21
CA LYS A 203 8.32 -9.89 -13.92
C LYS A 203 8.18 -10.11 -15.43
N THR A 204 7.46 -11.15 -15.84
CA THR A 204 7.20 -11.43 -17.26
C THR A 204 6.39 -10.30 -17.89
N SER A 205 5.34 -9.82 -17.21
CA SER A 205 4.57 -8.66 -17.65
C SER A 205 5.42 -7.38 -17.76
N GLY A 206 6.30 -7.12 -16.79
CA GLY A 206 7.25 -6.00 -16.85
C GLY A 206 8.18 -6.06 -18.06
N ARG A 207 8.77 -7.24 -18.32
CA ARG A 207 9.60 -7.47 -19.52
C ARG A 207 8.83 -7.25 -20.83
N LEU A 208 7.57 -7.66 -20.90
CA LEU A 208 6.74 -7.41 -22.09
C LEU A 208 6.45 -5.91 -22.32
N LEU A 209 6.45 -5.09 -21.26
CA LEU A 209 6.31 -3.63 -21.37
C LEU A 209 7.61 -3.00 -21.90
N SER A 210 8.78 -3.39 -21.37
CA SER A 210 10.09 -2.87 -21.84
C SER A 210 10.36 -3.20 -23.32
N THR A 211 9.98 -4.40 -23.79
CA THR A 211 10.21 -4.82 -25.18
C THR A 211 9.33 -4.14 -26.24
N LYS A 212 8.22 -3.49 -25.85
CA LYS A 212 7.34 -2.80 -26.83
C LYS A 212 8.03 -1.63 -27.54
N ASN A 213 9.12 -1.12 -26.99
CA ASN A 213 9.92 -0.03 -27.58
C ASN A 213 11.38 -0.39 -27.89
N ALA A 214 11.73 -1.68 -27.98
CA ALA A 214 13.05 -2.10 -28.44
C ALA A 214 13.42 -1.45 -29.79
N ASP A 215 14.72 -1.24 -30.01
CA ASP A 215 15.24 -0.79 -31.28
C ASP A 215 14.77 -1.74 -32.40
N VAL A 216 14.38 -1.14 -33.52
CA VAL A 216 13.83 -1.82 -34.70
C VAL A 216 14.65 -1.52 -35.94
N GLU A 217 15.83 -0.89 -35.77
CA GLU A 217 16.78 -0.67 -36.83
C GLU A 217 17.36 -2.01 -37.31
N GLU A 218 16.80 -2.47 -38.42
CA GLU A 218 17.23 -3.67 -39.14
C GLU A 218 17.53 -3.29 -40.59
N PRO A 219 18.47 -3.95 -41.30
CA PRO A 219 18.80 -3.63 -42.69
C PRO A 219 17.59 -3.67 -43.66
N ASP A 220 16.56 -4.46 -43.34
CA ASP A 220 15.32 -4.58 -44.12
C ASP A 220 14.20 -3.63 -43.64
N ASN A 221 14.44 -2.83 -42.59
CA ASN A 221 13.50 -1.92 -41.97
C ASN A 221 14.11 -0.51 -41.79
N PRO A 222 14.45 0.22 -42.86
CA PRO A 222 15.01 1.57 -42.76
C PRO A 222 14.00 2.58 -42.23
N VAL A 223 14.51 3.72 -41.75
CA VAL A 223 13.71 4.91 -41.44
C VAL A 223 13.11 5.46 -42.74
N THR A 224 11.79 5.67 -42.76
CA THR A 224 11.06 6.24 -43.90
C THR A 224 10.72 7.71 -43.71
N ASP A 225 10.44 8.13 -42.47
CA ASP A 225 10.08 9.50 -42.13
C ASP A 225 10.67 9.84 -40.77
N GLN A 226 11.08 11.09 -40.57
CA GLN A 226 11.57 11.56 -39.28
C GLN A 226 11.27 13.04 -39.07
N ALA A 227 11.13 13.45 -37.82
CA ALA A 227 11.00 14.85 -37.42
C ALA A 227 11.76 15.09 -36.11
N LYS A 228 12.44 16.23 -36.01
CA LYS A 228 13.04 16.72 -34.77
C LYS A 228 12.12 17.77 -34.15
N VAL A 229 11.92 17.68 -32.85
CA VAL A 229 10.99 18.54 -32.13
C VAL A 229 11.58 18.92 -30.78
N SER A 230 11.47 20.19 -30.43
CA SER A 230 11.81 20.69 -29.10
C SER A 230 10.51 21.04 -28.37
N ILE A 231 10.35 20.49 -27.17
CA ILE A 231 9.24 20.76 -26.25
C ILE A 231 9.80 21.13 -24.87
N SER A 232 8.92 21.53 -23.96
CA SER A 232 9.27 21.91 -22.59
C SER A 232 10.03 20.80 -21.83
N GLY A 233 9.81 19.54 -22.21
CA GLY A 233 10.50 18.36 -21.68
C GLY A 233 11.79 17.96 -22.40
N GLY A 234 12.33 18.75 -23.33
CA GLY A 234 13.59 18.47 -24.03
C GLY A 234 13.49 18.37 -25.55
N GLU A 235 14.60 17.98 -26.20
CA GLU A 235 14.66 17.73 -27.63
C GLU A 235 14.45 16.25 -27.95
N TYR A 236 13.60 15.99 -28.94
CA TYR A 236 13.22 14.64 -29.35
C TYR A 236 13.33 14.45 -30.86
N GLU A 237 13.74 13.25 -31.26
CA GLU A 237 13.74 12.81 -32.65
C GLU A 237 12.73 11.67 -32.83
N ILE A 238 11.66 11.93 -33.57
CA ILE A 238 10.60 10.96 -33.87
C ILE A 238 10.94 10.28 -35.20
N LYS A 239 11.19 8.97 -35.18
CA LYS A 239 11.50 8.16 -36.37
C LYS A 239 10.38 7.19 -36.70
N ARG A 240 9.99 7.15 -37.97
CA ARG A 240 9.12 6.15 -38.58
C ARG A 240 9.95 5.14 -39.36
N TYR A 241 9.68 3.86 -39.15
CA TYR A 241 10.33 2.77 -39.88
C TYR A 241 9.40 2.13 -40.91
N LYS A 242 9.98 1.48 -41.92
CA LYS A 242 9.27 0.83 -43.05
C LYS A 242 8.19 -0.17 -42.62
N LYS A 243 8.45 -1.01 -41.60
CA LYS A 243 7.50 -1.97 -41.00
C LYS A 243 6.41 -1.29 -40.16
N GLY A 244 6.42 0.04 -40.10
CA GLY A 244 5.39 0.86 -39.50
C GLY A 244 5.63 1.21 -38.03
N HIS A 245 6.81 0.96 -37.49
CA HIS A 245 7.15 1.28 -36.11
C HIS A 245 7.44 2.77 -35.93
N ILE A 246 7.07 3.32 -34.78
CA ILE A 246 7.46 4.67 -34.35
C ILE A 246 8.40 4.50 -33.15
N ARG A 247 9.55 5.15 -33.21
CA ARG A 247 10.48 5.30 -32.08
C ARG A 247 10.77 6.77 -31.87
N ILE A 248 10.88 7.16 -30.61
CA ILE A 248 11.22 8.52 -30.23
C ILE A 248 12.52 8.42 -29.47
N PHE A 249 13.49 9.22 -29.89
CA PHE A 249 14.80 9.31 -29.27
C PHE A 249 14.89 10.64 -28.54
N ASP A 250 15.50 10.66 -27.37
CA ASP A 250 15.81 11.88 -26.64
C ASP A 250 17.13 12.52 -27.14
N SER A 251 17.57 13.57 -26.45
CA SER A 251 18.83 14.27 -26.73
C SER A 251 20.08 13.41 -26.56
N ASN A 252 20.00 12.33 -25.77
CA ASN A 252 21.08 11.36 -25.58
C ASN A 252 21.02 10.21 -26.61
N ASN A 253 20.09 10.28 -27.56
CA ASN A 253 19.82 9.25 -28.55
C ASN A 253 19.37 7.92 -27.92
N GLU A 254 18.71 7.97 -26.76
CA GLU A 254 18.09 6.83 -26.09
C GLU A 254 16.60 6.73 -26.46
N ILE A 255 16.08 5.50 -26.56
CA ILE A 255 14.69 5.29 -26.97
C ILE A 255 13.74 5.57 -25.80
N CYS A 256 12.84 6.51 -25.99
CA CYS A 256 11.84 6.84 -24.99
C CYS A 256 10.79 5.72 -24.85
N SER A 257 10.56 5.28 -23.60
CA SER A 257 9.61 4.22 -23.24
C SER A 257 8.14 4.60 -23.46
N SER A 258 7.79 5.89 -23.38
CA SER A 258 6.40 6.37 -23.46
C SER A 258 6.09 7.19 -24.73
N SER A 259 6.23 6.56 -25.90
CA SER A 259 6.08 7.27 -27.18
C SER A 259 4.73 7.98 -27.35
N LYS A 260 3.64 7.46 -26.78
CA LYS A 260 2.30 8.05 -26.92
C LYS A 260 2.08 9.26 -26.01
N ALA A 261 2.72 9.30 -24.84
CA ALA A 261 2.69 10.48 -23.97
C ALA A 261 3.45 11.64 -24.64
N ILE A 262 4.67 11.37 -25.11
CA ILE A 262 5.49 12.39 -25.79
C ILE A 262 4.78 12.96 -27.03
N LEU A 263 4.11 12.11 -27.83
CA LEU A 263 3.31 12.59 -28.97
C LEU A 263 2.13 13.49 -28.56
N ARG A 264 1.55 13.29 -27.36
CA ARG A 264 0.51 14.21 -26.85
C ARG A 264 1.10 15.57 -26.50
N ASP A 265 2.26 15.57 -25.86
CA ASP A 265 2.93 16.81 -25.44
C ASP A 265 3.37 17.60 -26.67
N VAL A 266 3.99 16.92 -27.65
CA VAL A 266 4.30 17.50 -28.96
C VAL A 266 3.07 18.09 -29.65
N ASN A 267 1.95 17.35 -29.68
CA ASN A 267 0.72 17.85 -30.28
C ASN A 267 0.15 19.09 -29.56
N ARG A 268 0.27 19.15 -28.23
CA ARG A 268 -0.21 20.27 -27.42
C ARG A 268 0.66 21.52 -27.59
N GLU A 269 1.99 21.35 -27.52
CA GLU A 269 2.94 22.47 -27.55
C GLU A 269 3.11 23.06 -28.95
N HIS A 270 2.99 22.24 -30.00
CA HIS A 270 3.08 22.69 -31.39
C HIS A 270 1.71 22.96 -32.04
N ASP A 271 0.63 22.96 -31.25
CA ASP A 271 -0.76 23.17 -31.70
C ASP A 271 -1.13 22.38 -32.97
N LEU A 272 -0.80 21.09 -33.00
CA LEU A 272 -0.96 20.25 -34.19
C LEU A 272 -2.43 19.85 -34.45
N GLY A 273 -3.37 20.24 -33.58
CA GLY A 273 -4.80 20.08 -33.79
C GLY A 273 -5.34 18.65 -33.66
N PHE A 274 -4.57 17.70 -33.12
CA PHE A 274 -5.08 16.35 -32.85
C PHE A 274 -5.79 16.32 -31.48
N LEU A 275 -7.07 15.95 -31.49
CA LEU A 275 -7.90 15.77 -30.29
C LEU A 275 -7.55 14.51 -29.47
N GLU A 276 -7.70 14.56 -28.14
CA GLU A 276 -7.53 13.39 -27.25
C GLU A 276 -8.49 12.25 -27.64
N ASP A 277 -9.74 12.60 -27.95
CA ASP A 277 -10.73 11.73 -28.60
C ASP A 277 -11.11 12.37 -29.96
N PRO A 278 -10.92 11.69 -31.10
CA PRO A 278 -10.65 10.25 -31.26
C PRO A 278 -9.17 9.88 -31.45
N HIS A 279 -8.26 10.84 -31.60
CA HIS A 279 -6.93 10.54 -32.15
C HIS A 279 -6.03 9.80 -31.15
N PHE A 280 -5.94 10.24 -29.90
CA PHE A 280 -5.12 9.55 -28.91
C PHE A 280 -5.85 8.38 -28.25
N LYS A 281 -7.17 8.41 -28.13
CA LYS A 281 -7.93 7.32 -27.50
C LYS A 281 -8.17 6.12 -28.43
N HIS A 282 -8.51 6.36 -29.69
CA HIS A 282 -8.96 5.31 -30.61
C HIS A 282 -7.96 4.96 -31.71
N LYS A 283 -6.94 5.78 -31.98
CA LYS A 283 -5.89 5.44 -32.96
C LYS A 283 -4.63 4.89 -32.27
N ASN A 284 -3.94 4.01 -32.99
CA ASN A 284 -2.68 3.43 -32.53
C ASN A 284 -1.51 4.43 -32.72
N THR A 285 -0.44 4.22 -31.96
CA THR A 285 0.77 5.08 -31.98
C THR A 285 1.40 5.15 -33.38
N ARG A 286 1.27 4.08 -34.17
CA ARG A 286 1.79 4.02 -35.54
C ARG A 286 1.12 5.03 -36.47
N TRP A 287 -0.20 5.19 -36.37
CA TRP A 287 -0.93 6.11 -37.21
C TRP A 287 -0.68 7.55 -36.78
N ILE A 288 -0.90 7.86 -35.49
CA ILE A 288 -0.77 9.23 -34.99
C ILE A 288 0.67 9.75 -35.07
N GLY A 289 1.68 8.91 -34.83
CA GLY A 289 3.08 9.30 -34.95
C GLY A 289 3.48 9.70 -36.37
N LEU A 290 2.97 9.00 -37.40
CA LEU A 290 3.22 9.37 -38.79
C LEU A 290 2.56 10.71 -39.15
N GLU A 291 1.31 10.93 -38.73
CA GLU A 291 0.60 12.17 -39.02
C GLU A 291 1.22 13.38 -38.29
N ILE A 292 1.74 13.18 -37.08
CA ILE A 292 2.52 14.19 -36.37
C ILE A 292 3.82 14.51 -37.12
N ILE A 293 4.61 13.50 -37.54
CA ILE A 293 5.83 13.72 -38.34
C ILE A 293 5.51 14.52 -39.61
N LYS A 294 4.45 14.17 -40.32
CA LYS A 294 4.03 14.89 -41.53
C LYS A 294 3.68 16.36 -41.25
N LYS A 295 2.96 16.65 -40.16
CA LYS A 295 2.61 18.02 -39.79
C LYS A 295 3.82 18.84 -39.33
N LEU A 296 4.76 18.23 -38.62
CA LEU A 296 5.98 18.91 -38.18
C LEU A 296 6.93 19.25 -39.35
N ASN A 297 6.86 18.50 -40.44
CA ASN A 297 7.67 18.70 -41.64
C ASN A 297 6.99 19.56 -42.72
N GLN A 298 5.80 20.12 -42.44
CA GLN A 298 5.09 21.05 -43.32
C GLN A 298 5.39 22.50 -42.93
#